data_AF-A0A536TLM2-F1
#
_entry.id   AF-A0A536TLM2-F1
#
_cell.length_a   1.000
_cell.length_b   1.000
_cell.length_c   1.000
_cell.angle_alpha   90.00
_cell.angle_beta   90.00
_cell.angle_gamma   90.00
#
_symmetry.space_group_name_H-M   'P 1'
#
loop_
_entity.id
_entity.type
_entity.pdbx_description
1 polymer ?
#
loop_
_entity_poly.entity_id
_entity_poly.type
_entity_poly.pdbx_seq_one_letter_code
_entity_poly.pdbx_strand_id
1 'polypeptide(L)'
;MPALGAGRNAREQSRFRDLSQNQLTIDALKARLAEAKRLLQEEVSRGKGLHTDTRLVELTRDHQINREIYQDLLYRRERARVSVNMDSDRQGSAFKVLEPARSRPSPNAPRFWQFVLGGAILGVLIPLGLLFARLLFDPHVRLANAISERHKVPVAAIVPHLWSPGELTGLRWELGILASVVAVTLTLSATLSVVRLLGVL
;
A
#
# COMPACT_ATOMS: atom_id res chain seq x y z
N MET A 1 -68.75 -43.93 -105.98
CA MET A 1 -67.57 -44.35 -105.19
C MET A 1 -66.78 -43.12 -104.76
N PRO A 2 -66.93 -42.70 -103.49
CA PRO A 2 -65.75 -42.37 -102.67
C PRO A 2 -65.95 -42.71 -101.17
N ALA A 3 -64.96 -42.41 -100.33
CA ALA A 3 -65.02 -42.36 -98.85
C ALA A 3 -64.53 -43.56 -98.00
N LEU A 4 -63.41 -44.19 -98.36
CA LEU A 4 -62.69 -45.13 -97.47
C LEU A 4 -61.22 -44.76 -97.16
N GLY A 5 -60.80 -43.52 -97.47
CA GLY A 5 -59.41 -43.05 -97.28
C GLY A 5 -59.16 -42.04 -96.15
N ALA A 6 -60.19 -41.43 -95.55
CA ALA A 6 -60.00 -40.27 -94.67
C ALA A 6 -59.56 -40.61 -93.22
N GLY A 7 -59.94 -41.78 -92.69
CA GLY A 7 -59.70 -42.15 -91.29
C GLY A 7 -58.29 -42.69 -90.97
N ARG A 8 -57.59 -43.26 -91.96
CA ARG A 8 -56.18 -43.69 -91.81
C ARG A 8 -55.24 -42.48 -91.79
N ASN A 9 -55.51 -41.51 -92.66
CA ASN A 9 -54.69 -40.31 -92.79
C ASN A 9 -54.83 -39.37 -91.57
N ALA A 10 -56.02 -39.27 -90.96
CA ALA A 10 -56.22 -38.45 -89.75
C ALA A 10 -55.49 -39.00 -88.51
N ARG A 11 -55.38 -40.34 -88.37
CA ARG A 11 -54.63 -40.99 -87.27
C ARG A 11 -53.12 -40.90 -87.47
N GLU A 12 -52.64 -40.97 -88.71
CA GLU A 12 -51.22 -40.75 -89.02
C GLU A 12 -50.84 -39.28 -88.78
N GLN A 13 -51.71 -38.34 -89.15
CA GLN A 13 -51.51 -36.91 -88.89
C GLN A 13 -51.53 -36.56 -87.39
N SER A 14 -52.43 -37.15 -86.59
CA SER A 14 -52.43 -36.93 -85.13
C SER A 14 -51.18 -37.49 -84.46
N ARG A 15 -50.75 -38.69 -84.88
CA ARG A 15 -49.52 -39.32 -84.36
C ARG A 15 -48.29 -38.49 -84.68
N PHE A 16 -48.21 -37.92 -85.87
CA PHE A 16 -47.10 -37.04 -86.25
C PHE A 16 -47.09 -35.74 -85.42
N ARG A 17 -48.28 -35.20 -85.11
CA ARG A 17 -48.44 -34.03 -84.24
C ARG A 17 -48.05 -34.34 -82.79
N ASP A 18 -48.46 -35.48 -82.25
CA ASP A 18 -48.11 -35.91 -80.89
C ASP A 18 -46.61 -36.18 -80.76
N LEU A 19 -46.00 -36.82 -81.77
CA LEU A 19 -44.55 -37.00 -81.83
C LEU A 19 -43.83 -35.65 -81.88
N SER A 20 -44.34 -34.70 -82.67
CA SER A 20 -43.77 -33.35 -82.76
C SER A 20 -43.90 -32.58 -81.44
N GLN A 21 -45.06 -32.65 -80.76
CA GLN A 21 -45.27 -32.02 -79.45
C GLN A 21 -44.41 -32.64 -78.35
N ASN A 22 -44.25 -33.96 -78.36
CA ASN A 22 -43.35 -34.65 -77.43
C ASN A 22 -41.89 -34.25 -77.68
N GLN A 23 -41.47 -34.11 -78.94
CA GLN A 23 -40.14 -33.63 -79.30
C GLN A 23 -39.88 -32.22 -78.74
N LEU A 24 -40.83 -31.30 -78.94
CA LEU A 24 -40.74 -29.93 -78.43
C LEU A 24 -40.70 -29.89 -76.89
N THR A 25 -41.44 -30.77 -76.22
CA THR A 25 -41.44 -30.86 -74.75
C THR A 25 -40.09 -31.38 -74.23
N ILE A 26 -39.52 -32.39 -74.89
CA ILE A 26 -38.19 -32.92 -74.57
C ILE A 26 -37.13 -31.83 -74.75
N ASP A 27 -37.18 -31.07 -75.84
CA ASP A 27 -36.21 -30.01 -76.12
C ASP A 27 -36.35 -28.84 -75.13
N ALA A 28 -37.57 -28.46 -74.76
CA ALA A 28 -37.81 -27.44 -73.73
C ALA A 28 -37.32 -27.89 -72.34
N LEU A 29 -37.53 -29.15 -71.96
CA LEU A 29 -37.03 -29.71 -70.70
C LEU A 29 -35.50 -29.79 -70.69
N LYS A 30 -34.88 -30.17 -71.81
CA LYS A 30 -33.41 -30.14 -71.96
C LYS A 30 -32.86 -28.74 -71.82
N ALA A 31 -33.50 -27.74 -72.42
CA ALA A 31 -33.10 -26.33 -72.29
C ALA A 31 -33.17 -25.86 -70.83
N ARG A 32 -34.28 -26.14 -70.13
CA ARG A 32 -34.44 -25.83 -68.71
C ARG A 32 -33.40 -26.54 -67.84
N LEU A 33 -33.09 -27.79 -68.13
CA LEU A 33 -32.08 -28.55 -67.38
C LEU A 33 -30.67 -27.99 -67.63
N ALA A 34 -30.36 -27.59 -68.86
CA ALA A 34 -29.11 -26.93 -69.19
C ALA A 34 -28.98 -25.59 -68.47
N GLU A 35 -30.06 -24.80 -68.41
CA GLU A 35 -30.11 -23.53 -67.68
C GLU A 35 -29.98 -23.73 -66.17
N ALA A 36 -30.71 -24.67 -65.59
CA ALA A 36 -30.60 -25.02 -64.17
C ALA A 36 -29.18 -25.51 -63.82
N LYS A 37 -28.55 -26.31 -64.68
CA LYS A 37 -27.15 -26.72 -64.53
C LYS A 37 -26.20 -25.52 -64.60
N ARG A 38 -26.43 -24.58 -65.52
CA ARG A 38 -25.63 -23.36 -65.64
C ARG A 38 -25.71 -22.52 -64.36
N LEU A 39 -26.92 -22.28 -63.85
CA LEU A 39 -27.15 -21.53 -62.61
C LEU A 39 -26.51 -22.21 -61.41
N LEU A 40 -26.64 -23.54 -61.29
CA LEU A 40 -26.04 -24.31 -60.21
C LEU A 40 -24.50 -24.26 -60.26
N GLN A 41 -23.94 -24.36 -61.47
CA GLN A 41 -22.49 -24.25 -61.67
C GLN A 41 -21.97 -22.83 -61.36
N GLU A 42 -22.76 -21.80 -61.68
CA GLU A 42 -22.45 -20.41 -61.34
C GLU A 42 -22.46 -20.20 -59.82
N GLU A 43 -23.46 -20.69 -59.09
CA GLU A 43 -23.49 -20.58 -57.63
C GLU A 43 -22.44 -21.41 -56.92
N VAL A 44 -22.13 -22.62 -57.42
CA VAL A 44 -21.01 -23.42 -56.90
C VAL A 44 -19.68 -22.69 -57.11
N SER A 45 -19.50 -22.00 -58.24
CA SER A 45 -18.28 -21.23 -58.52
C SER A 45 -18.17 -20.00 -57.62
N ARG A 46 -19.27 -19.29 -57.36
CA ARG A 46 -19.32 -18.16 -56.40
C ARG A 46 -19.07 -18.62 -54.97
N GLY A 47 -19.68 -19.73 -54.54
CA GLY A 47 -19.56 -20.25 -53.18
C GLY A 47 -18.18 -20.82 -52.85
N LYS A 48 -17.52 -21.48 -53.81
CA LYS A 48 -16.18 -22.06 -53.60
C LYS A 48 -15.10 -21.02 -53.36
N GLY A 49 -15.12 -19.91 -54.09
CA GLY A 49 -14.01 -18.93 -54.05
C GLY A 49 -14.05 -17.93 -52.89
N LEU A 50 -15.21 -17.68 -52.28
CA LEU A 50 -15.36 -16.55 -51.34
C LEU A 50 -15.38 -16.95 -49.86
N HIS A 51 -15.97 -18.09 -49.51
CA HIS A 51 -16.23 -18.42 -48.11
C HIS A 51 -15.40 -19.59 -47.58
N THR A 52 -15.11 -20.59 -48.41
CA THR A 52 -14.30 -21.73 -47.99
C THR A 52 -12.83 -21.34 -47.85
N ASP A 53 -12.27 -20.66 -48.84
CA ASP A 53 -10.87 -20.23 -48.82
C ASP A 53 -10.62 -19.21 -47.70
N THR A 54 -11.50 -18.24 -47.51
CA THR A 54 -11.37 -17.24 -46.43
C THR A 54 -11.40 -17.87 -45.04
N ARG A 55 -12.33 -18.80 -44.78
CA ARG A 55 -12.41 -19.50 -43.48
C ARG A 55 -11.22 -20.41 -43.22
N LEU A 56 -10.72 -21.09 -44.26
CA LEU A 56 -9.52 -21.92 -44.14
C LEU A 56 -8.27 -21.08 -43.88
N VAL A 57 -8.15 -19.92 -44.55
CA VAL A 57 -7.05 -18.97 -44.34
C VAL A 57 -7.11 -18.38 -42.93
N GLU A 58 -8.29 -17.97 -42.46
CA GLU A 58 -8.50 -17.47 -41.10
C GLU A 58 -8.12 -18.52 -40.05
N LEU A 59 -8.63 -19.74 -40.18
CA LEU A 59 -8.33 -20.83 -39.23
C LEU A 59 -6.85 -21.22 -39.25
N THR A 60 -6.22 -21.25 -40.43
CA THR A 60 -4.78 -21.55 -40.55
C THR A 60 -3.94 -20.45 -39.91
N ARG A 61 -4.31 -19.18 -40.11
CA ARG A 61 -3.68 -18.04 -39.47
C ARG A 61 -3.82 -18.11 -37.96
N ASP A 62 -5.01 -18.38 -37.45
CA ASP A 62 -5.27 -18.47 -36.00
C ASP A 62 -4.49 -19.61 -35.36
N HIS A 63 -4.44 -20.78 -36.02
CA HIS A 63 -3.59 -21.88 -35.57
C HIS A 63 -2.10 -21.50 -35.56
N GLN A 64 -1.63 -20.79 -36.58
CA GLN A 64 -0.24 -20.35 -36.65
C GLN A 64 0.09 -19.34 -35.55
N ILE A 65 -0.78 -18.34 -35.32
CA ILE A 65 -0.62 -17.34 -34.25
C ILE A 65 -0.62 -18.02 -32.87
N ASN A 66 -1.59 -18.90 -32.60
CA ASN A 66 -1.66 -19.59 -31.31
C ASN A 66 -0.43 -20.47 -31.06
N ARG A 67 0.09 -21.12 -32.10
CA ARG A 67 1.32 -21.90 -32.01
C ARG A 67 2.53 -21.02 -31.69
N GLU A 68 2.64 -19.85 -32.32
CA GLU A 68 3.71 -18.89 -32.06
C GLU A 68 3.65 -18.32 -30.64
N ILE A 69 2.46 -17.93 -30.16
CA ILE A 69 2.25 -17.46 -28.78
C ILE A 69 2.65 -18.55 -27.78
N TYR A 70 2.22 -19.79 -28.00
CA TYR A 70 2.57 -20.90 -27.12
C TYR A 70 4.09 -21.10 -27.05
N GLN A 71 4.77 -21.01 -28.20
CA GLN A 71 6.23 -21.11 -28.26
C GLN A 71 6.94 -19.97 -27.53
N ASP A 72 6.48 -18.72 -27.68
CA ASP A 72 7.04 -17.57 -26.94
C ASP A 72 6.84 -17.72 -25.43
N LEU A 73 5.64 -18.12 -24.99
CA LEU A 73 5.37 -18.37 -23.57
C LEU A 73 6.22 -19.50 -23.00
N LEU A 74 6.40 -20.58 -23.76
CA LEU A 74 7.28 -21.69 -23.38
C LEU A 74 8.74 -21.21 -23.27
N TYR A 75 9.19 -20.40 -24.22
CA TYR A 75 10.53 -19.84 -24.22
C TYR A 75 10.78 -18.89 -23.04
N ARG A 76 9.81 -18.03 -22.72
CA ARG A 76 9.84 -17.15 -21.54
C ARG A 76 9.87 -17.94 -20.24
N ARG A 77 9.10 -19.03 -20.15
CA ARG A 77 9.11 -19.92 -18.98
C ARG A 77 10.48 -20.56 -18.78
N GLU A 78 11.09 -21.08 -19.85
CA GLU A 78 12.41 -21.71 -19.72
C GLU A 78 13.49 -20.66 -19.40
N ARG A 79 13.43 -19.46 -20.02
CA ARG A 79 14.33 -18.35 -19.66
C ARG A 79 14.20 -17.94 -18.19
N ALA A 80 12.98 -17.83 -17.66
CA ALA A 80 12.76 -17.48 -16.25
C ALA A 80 13.28 -18.59 -15.31
N ARG A 81 13.12 -19.85 -15.69
CA ARG A 81 13.67 -20.99 -14.94
C ARG A 81 15.19 -21.00 -14.96
N VAL A 82 15.79 -20.79 -16.12
CA VAL A 82 17.25 -20.69 -16.28
C VAL A 82 17.79 -19.47 -15.55
N SER A 83 17.10 -18.32 -15.57
CA SER A 83 17.55 -17.13 -14.84
C SER A 83 17.54 -17.34 -13.33
N VAL A 84 16.54 -18.04 -12.78
CA VAL A 84 16.51 -18.39 -11.34
C VAL A 84 17.68 -19.32 -10.98
N ASN A 85 17.98 -20.30 -11.83
CA ASN A 85 19.12 -21.19 -11.61
C ASN A 85 20.45 -20.43 -11.76
N MET A 86 20.59 -19.55 -12.75
CA MET A 86 21.78 -18.71 -12.93
C MET A 86 21.97 -17.68 -11.81
N ASP A 87 20.91 -17.12 -11.23
CA ASP A 87 21.00 -16.23 -10.06
C ASP A 87 21.43 -17.01 -8.80
N SER A 88 21.04 -18.28 -8.70
CA SER A 88 21.45 -19.17 -7.60
C SER A 88 22.92 -19.61 -7.71
N ASP A 89 23.41 -19.83 -8.94
CA ASP A 89 24.80 -20.17 -9.24
C ASP A 89 25.71 -18.93 -9.27
N ARG A 90 25.20 -17.77 -9.71
CA ARG A 90 25.86 -16.45 -9.66
C ARG A 90 25.44 -15.65 -8.43
N GLN A 91 25.53 -16.27 -7.26
CA GLN A 91 25.48 -15.54 -6.00
C GLN A 91 26.47 -14.36 -6.04
N GLY A 92 25.94 -13.13 -6.14
CA GLY A 92 26.54 -11.98 -5.47
C GLY A 92 27.28 -10.91 -6.27
N SER A 93 26.96 -10.63 -7.55
CA SER A 93 27.72 -9.59 -8.28
C SER A 93 26.93 -8.57 -9.11
N ALA A 94 25.73 -8.16 -8.67
CA ALA A 94 25.08 -6.93 -9.16
C ALA A 94 24.85 -5.85 -8.09
N PHE A 95 25.03 -6.17 -6.80
CA PHE A 95 24.98 -5.17 -5.73
C PHE A 95 26.39 -4.77 -5.33
N LYS A 96 26.92 -3.73 -5.98
CA LYS A 96 28.08 -3.01 -5.46
C LYS A 96 27.57 -2.07 -4.37
N VAL A 97 27.86 -2.39 -3.12
CA VAL A 97 27.60 -1.49 -1.98
C VAL A 97 28.48 -0.26 -2.17
N LEU A 98 27.91 0.82 -2.74
CA LEU A 98 28.60 2.09 -2.96
C LEU A 98 28.97 2.75 -1.64
N GLU A 99 28.10 2.60 -0.64
CA GLU A 99 28.35 3.06 0.71
C GLU A 99 27.79 2.05 1.72
N PRO A 100 28.65 1.39 2.52
CA PRO A 100 28.18 0.48 3.56
C PRO A 100 27.37 1.26 4.61
N ALA A 101 26.39 0.60 5.21
CA ALA A 101 25.61 1.18 6.30
C ALA A 101 26.54 1.58 7.45
N ARG A 102 26.83 2.88 7.57
CA ARG A 102 27.59 3.41 8.68
C ARG A 102 26.69 3.43 9.90
N SER A 103 27.04 2.65 10.92
CA SER A 103 26.45 2.81 12.26
C SER A 103 26.75 4.23 12.72
N ARG A 104 25.69 5.00 13.01
CA ARG A 104 25.84 6.40 13.46
C ARG A 104 26.67 6.39 14.75
N PRO A 105 27.84 7.07 14.80
CA PRO A 105 28.75 6.99 15.95
C PRO A 105 28.23 7.68 17.21
N SER A 106 27.10 8.40 17.11
CA SER A 106 26.49 9.10 18.23
C SER A 106 25.00 8.79 18.33
N PRO A 107 24.52 8.30 19.49
CA PRO A 107 23.10 8.32 19.79
C PRO A 107 22.61 9.77 19.78
N ASN A 108 21.51 10.06 19.07
CA ASN A 108 20.87 11.39 19.07
C ASN A 108 20.11 11.68 20.40
N ALA A 109 20.43 10.96 21.47
CA ALA A 109 19.79 11.10 22.76
C ALA A 109 20.40 12.26 23.55
N PRO A 110 19.61 12.97 24.38
CA PRO A 110 20.16 13.92 25.34
C PRO A 110 21.27 13.24 26.16
N ARG A 111 22.40 13.94 26.30
CA ARG A 111 23.57 13.36 26.98
C ARG A 111 23.17 13.12 28.43
N PHE A 112 23.35 11.91 28.93
CA PHE A 112 22.96 11.52 30.29
C PHE A 112 23.48 12.47 31.39
N TRP A 113 24.66 13.06 31.21
CA TRP A 113 25.17 14.08 32.12
C TRP A 113 24.21 15.28 32.27
N GLN A 114 23.52 15.68 31.20
CA GLN A 114 22.51 16.75 31.26
C GLN A 114 21.30 16.34 32.11
N PHE A 115 20.91 15.06 32.06
CA PHE A 115 19.81 14.55 32.88
C PHE A 115 20.19 14.47 34.37
N VAL A 116 21.40 13.97 34.67
CA VAL A 116 21.94 13.92 36.04
C VAL A 116 22.09 15.33 36.62
N LEU A 117 22.68 16.25 35.85
CA LEU A 117 22.88 17.63 36.28
C LEU A 117 21.54 18.36 36.42
N GLY A 118 20.63 18.19 35.47
CA GLY A 118 19.28 18.76 35.53
C GLY A 118 18.48 18.26 36.73
N GLY A 119 18.51 16.94 36.98
CA GLY A 119 17.85 16.33 38.13
C GLY A 119 18.43 16.79 39.46
N ALA A 120 19.77 16.90 39.56
CA ALA A 120 20.43 17.40 40.77
C ALA A 120 20.06 18.87 41.05
N ILE A 121 20.11 19.73 40.03
CA ILE A 121 19.77 21.15 40.18
C ILE A 121 18.31 21.32 40.58
N LEU A 122 17.38 20.68 39.86
CA LEU A 122 15.95 20.77 40.17
C LEU A 122 15.63 20.17 41.54
N GLY A 123 16.28 19.07 41.91
CA GLY A 123 16.15 18.41 43.20
C GLY A 123 16.49 19.29 44.40
N VAL A 124 17.42 20.23 44.24
CA VAL A 124 17.78 21.21 45.29
C VAL A 124 16.93 22.48 45.17
N LEU A 125 16.71 22.95 43.95
CA LEU A 125 16.07 24.23 43.70
C LEU A 125 14.58 24.21 44.06
N ILE A 126 13.88 23.09 43.83
CA ILE A 126 12.46 22.95 44.16
C ILE A 126 12.20 23.05 45.67
N PRO A 127 12.82 22.25 46.56
CA PRO A 127 12.55 22.34 48.00
C PRO A 127 13.04 23.66 48.59
N LEU A 128 14.18 24.20 48.12
CA LEU A 128 14.67 25.50 48.57
C LEU A 128 13.75 26.65 48.12
N GLY A 129 13.27 26.60 46.88
CA GLY A 129 12.31 27.54 46.34
C GLY A 129 10.97 27.49 47.08
N LEU A 130 10.51 26.29 47.46
CA LEU A 130 9.29 26.11 48.23
C LEU A 130 9.42 26.65 49.66
N LEU A 131 10.58 26.47 50.30
CA LEU A 131 10.90 27.09 51.59
C LEU A 131 10.90 28.61 51.50
N PHE A 132 11.57 29.16 50.48
CA PHE A 132 11.67 30.60 50.28
C PHE A 132 10.31 31.22 49.95
N ALA A 133 9.50 30.55 49.11
CA ALA A 133 8.14 30.96 48.84
C ALA A 133 7.31 30.96 50.13
N ARG A 134 7.37 29.90 50.94
CA ARG A 134 6.66 29.85 52.22
C ARG A 134 7.08 30.99 53.15
N LEU A 135 8.37 31.32 53.20
CA LEU A 135 8.90 32.43 53.99
C LEU A 135 8.45 33.79 53.46
N LEU A 136 8.37 33.97 52.14
CA LEU A 136 7.92 35.22 51.52
C LEU A 136 6.41 35.44 51.66
N PHE A 137 5.63 34.35 51.63
CA PHE A 137 4.20 34.36 51.91
C PHE A 137 3.89 34.30 53.41
N ASP A 138 4.91 34.39 54.28
CA ASP A 138 4.72 34.45 55.73
C ASP A 138 4.43 35.90 56.16
N PRO A 139 3.19 36.24 56.59
CA PRO A 139 2.83 37.61 56.97
C PRO A 139 3.36 38.02 58.36
N HIS A 140 4.31 37.28 58.93
CA HIS A 140 4.83 37.55 60.27
C HIS A 140 5.84 38.70 60.26
N VAL A 141 5.34 39.91 60.56
CA VAL A 141 6.16 41.11 60.78
C VAL A 141 6.95 40.95 62.08
N ARG A 142 8.15 40.35 61.99
CA ARG A 142 9.06 40.14 63.14
C ARG A 142 9.78 41.40 63.62
N LEU A 143 9.71 42.50 62.86
CA LEU A 143 10.45 43.73 63.13
C LEU A 143 9.49 44.83 63.58
N ALA A 144 9.56 45.20 64.86
CA ALA A 144 8.80 46.33 65.43
C ALA A 144 9.00 47.65 64.66
N ASN A 145 10.14 47.79 63.98
CA ASN A 145 10.50 48.95 63.16
C ASN A 145 9.63 49.09 61.89
N ALA A 146 9.15 47.98 61.31
CA ALA A 146 8.32 48.02 60.11
C ALA A 146 6.93 48.64 60.37
N ILE A 147 6.45 48.57 61.61
CA ILE A 147 5.17 49.17 62.03
C ILE A 147 5.33 50.68 62.27
N SER A 148 6.45 51.11 62.85
CA SER A 148 6.71 52.53 63.14
C SER A 148 6.93 53.35 61.86
N GLU A 149 7.59 52.76 60.85
CA GLU A 149 7.85 53.43 59.57
C GLU A 149 6.59 53.54 58.69
N ARG A 150 5.73 52.52 58.69
CA ARG A 150 4.50 52.50 57.87
C ARG A 150 3.33 53.27 58.48
N HIS A 151 3.22 53.28 59.81
CA HIS A 151 2.08 53.87 60.51
C HIS A 151 2.42 55.11 61.36
N LYS A 152 3.70 55.53 61.42
CA LYS A 152 4.18 56.72 62.18
C LYS A 152 3.72 56.76 63.65
N VAL A 153 3.54 55.61 64.28
CA VAL A 153 3.16 55.49 65.69
C VAL A 153 4.40 55.06 66.49
N PRO A 154 4.74 55.72 67.62
CA PRO A 154 5.85 55.31 68.46
C PRO A 154 5.56 53.95 69.12
N VAL A 155 6.56 53.07 69.15
CA VAL A 155 6.46 51.73 69.74
C VAL A 155 6.37 51.87 71.26
N ALA A 156 5.20 51.60 71.84
CA ALA A 156 4.93 51.78 73.28
C ALA A 156 5.58 50.70 74.17
N ALA A 157 5.69 49.46 73.69
CA ALA A 157 6.39 48.37 74.35
C ALA A 157 6.72 47.26 73.34
N ILE A 158 7.87 46.60 73.52
CA ILE A 158 8.25 45.41 72.77
C ILE A 158 7.91 44.22 73.65
N VAL A 159 6.90 43.43 73.28
CA VAL A 159 6.60 42.18 73.97
C VAL A 159 7.65 41.16 73.52
N PRO A 160 8.55 40.68 74.41
CA PRO A 160 9.49 39.65 74.05
C PRO A 160 8.72 38.38 73.70
N HIS A 161 9.06 37.78 72.56
CA HIS A 161 8.47 36.53 72.14
C HIS A 161 8.93 35.44 73.11
N LEU A 162 8.04 35.01 74.02
CA LEU A 162 8.30 33.91 74.94
C LEU A 162 8.27 32.62 74.13
N TRP A 163 9.45 32.13 73.72
CA TRP A 163 9.58 30.87 72.99
C TRP A 163 8.91 29.74 73.78
N SER A 164 7.83 29.21 73.22
CA SER A 164 7.21 27.98 73.71
C SER A 164 8.16 26.80 73.40
N PRO A 165 8.41 25.86 74.35
CA PRO A 165 9.27 24.70 74.11
C PRO A 165 8.84 23.82 72.91
N GLY A 166 7.59 23.93 72.45
CA GLY A 166 7.07 23.20 71.29
C GLY A 166 7.49 23.76 69.92
N GLU A 167 7.84 25.05 69.82
CA GLU A 167 8.25 25.67 68.55
C GLU A 167 9.70 25.37 68.19
N LEU A 168 10.55 25.15 69.20
CA LEU A 168 11.95 24.78 69.00
C LEU A 168 12.11 23.38 68.41
N THR A 169 11.18 22.47 68.67
CA THR A 169 11.16 21.11 68.10
C THR A 169 10.59 21.06 66.69
N GLY A 170 9.58 21.89 66.37
CA GLY A 170 8.96 21.94 65.05
C GLY A 170 9.92 22.41 63.96
N LEU A 171 10.70 23.46 64.24
CA LEU A 171 11.62 24.04 63.25
C LEU A 171 12.74 23.06 62.83
N ARG A 172 13.24 22.23 63.76
CA ARG A 172 14.28 21.22 63.47
C ARG A 172 13.71 20.04 62.68
N TRP A 173 12.45 19.69 62.90
CA TRP A 173 11.75 18.69 62.10
C TRP A 173 11.48 19.18 60.68
N GLU A 174 11.06 20.43 60.50
CA GLU A 174 10.87 21.01 59.16
C GLU A 174 12.19 21.13 58.39
N LEU A 175 13.25 21.62 59.05
CA LEU A 175 14.60 21.64 58.48
C LEU A 175 15.14 20.23 58.22
N GLY A 176 14.82 19.26 59.09
CA GLY A 176 15.19 17.85 58.95
C GLY A 176 14.51 17.18 57.75
N ILE A 177 13.23 17.44 57.52
CA ILE A 177 12.50 16.94 56.34
C ILE A 177 13.13 17.53 55.06
N LEU A 178 13.41 18.83 55.05
CA LEU A 178 14.05 19.49 53.91
C LEU A 178 15.45 18.95 53.61
N ALA A 179 16.26 18.77 54.65
CA ALA A 179 17.59 18.16 54.53
C ALA A 179 17.51 16.71 54.03
N SER A 180 16.51 15.94 54.49
CA SER A 180 16.30 14.55 54.04
C SER A 180 15.91 14.46 52.56
N VAL A 181 15.07 15.37 52.06
CA VAL A 181 14.66 15.42 50.64
C VAL A 181 15.86 15.74 49.74
N VAL A 182 16.69 16.69 50.16
CA VAL A 182 17.94 17.03 49.46
C VAL A 182 18.91 15.85 49.47
N ALA A 183 19.09 15.19 50.62
CA ALA A 183 19.95 14.02 50.74
C ALA A 183 19.48 12.83 49.89
N VAL A 184 18.17 12.56 49.84
CA VAL A 184 17.59 11.50 49.01
C VAL A 184 17.81 11.78 47.53
N THR A 185 17.65 13.03 47.09
CA THR A 185 17.80 13.39 45.67
C THR A 185 19.27 13.34 45.23
N LEU A 186 20.21 13.74 46.09
CA LEU A 186 21.65 13.54 45.89
C LEU A 186 22.01 12.05 45.81
N THR A 187 21.45 11.22 46.69
CA THR A 187 21.71 9.77 46.72
C THR A 187 21.15 9.08 45.48
N LEU A 188 19.95 9.46 45.02
CA LEU A 188 19.35 8.93 43.80
C LEU A 188 20.16 9.34 42.55
N SER A 189 20.62 10.59 42.49
CA SER A 189 21.47 11.07 41.39
C SER A 189 22.85 10.40 41.36
N ALA A 190 23.45 10.19 42.54
CA ALA A 190 24.72 9.47 42.68
C ALA A 190 24.61 7.99 42.32
N THR A 191 23.57 7.29 42.78
CA THR A 191 23.32 5.88 42.44
C THR A 191 23.09 5.69 40.95
N LEU A 192 22.29 6.56 40.31
CA LEU A 192 22.08 6.54 38.87
C LEU A 192 23.40 6.74 38.08
N SER A 193 24.28 7.61 38.59
CA SER A 193 25.60 7.86 38.00
C SER A 193 26.54 6.66 38.13
N VAL A 194 26.52 5.97 39.29
CA VAL A 194 27.35 4.79 39.57
C VAL A 194 26.88 3.57 38.77
N VAL A 195 25.58 3.30 38.68
CA VAL A 195 25.00 2.19 37.89
C VAL A 195 25.39 2.31 36.41
N ARG A 196 25.47 3.54 35.89
CA ARG A 196 25.90 3.79 34.51
C ARG A 196 27.41 3.66 34.32
N LEU A 197 28.22 4.00 35.34
CA LEU A 197 29.67 3.77 35.32
C LEU A 197 30.02 2.27 35.33
N LEU A 198 29.19 1.46 36.00
CA LEU A 198 29.26 -0.01 36.00
C LEU A 198 28.85 -0.65 34.66
N GLY A 199 28.45 0.14 33.66
CA GLY A 199 28.25 -0.34 32.29
C GLY A 199 27.04 -1.25 32.10
N VAL A 200 26.07 -1.20 33.02
CA VAL A 200 24.87 -2.06 33.01
C VAL A 200 23.78 -1.54 32.03
N LEU A 201 23.94 -0.35 31.42
CA LEU A 201 22.99 0.22 30.46
C LEU A 201 23.68 1.02 29.33
#